data_AF-A0A0H5QCV5-F1
#
_entry.id   AF-A0A0H5QCV5-F1
#
_cell.length_a   1.000
_cell.length_b   1.000
_cell.length_c   1.000
_cell.angle_alpha   90.00
_cell.angle_beta   90.00
_cell.angle_gamma   90.00
#
_symmetry.space_group_name_H-M   'P 1'
#
loop_
_entity.id
_entity.type
_entity.pdbx_description
1 polymer ?
#
loop_
_entity_poly.entity_id
_entity_poly.type
_entity_poly.pdbx_seq_one_letter_code
_entity_poly.pdbx_strand_id
1 'polypeptide(L)'
;MFIDGIDIRPSQIPFDEYHECVKGLANAIWMLNNDIFPSIKDSKGRMRVVLLIRPDIFDSLGLQNQNTKLQDNSVFLDWRTDYKSYRSSKIFGVFDHLLRTQQEKQDSLEKGNSWDYYFPWNAPNLHDEYKNLTSFISFLRKSYYRPRDILQMLTLLQKNKKSKEDYVVAEDFDNTSFQREYSIYLLGEIKDHLLFYYSQSDYQNFLKFFEFLNGKDRFKYSDFLKAFERLKKHLQTTSVEIPKFMSTANEFLQFLFDLNVIAYLDNPEDETKPYIHWCFKDRNYANISPKIKTETEYLIFSGLSKALDVGTPFKNKQ
;
A
#
# COMPACT_ATOMS: atom_id res chain seq x y z
N MET A 1 -20.52 -17.53 -1.61
CA MET A 1 -20.11 -17.05 -2.94
C MET A 1 -19.28 -15.80 -2.75
N PHE A 2 -18.09 -15.74 -3.33
CA PHE A 2 -17.25 -14.54 -3.30
C PHE A 2 -17.33 -13.85 -4.67
N ILE A 3 -17.46 -12.53 -4.68
CA ILE A 3 -17.38 -11.68 -5.86
C ILE A 3 -16.14 -10.82 -5.71
N ASP A 4 -15.27 -10.84 -6.71
CA ASP A 4 -13.97 -10.17 -6.71
C ASP A 4 -13.75 -9.43 -8.04
N GLY A 5 -12.70 -8.60 -8.12
CA GLY A 5 -12.29 -7.89 -9.34
C GLY A 5 -13.11 -6.65 -9.67
N ILE A 6 -13.90 -6.14 -8.70
CA ILE A 6 -14.67 -4.89 -8.86
C ILE A 6 -13.82 -3.63 -8.76
N ASP A 7 -12.55 -3.78 -8.45
CA ASP A 7 -11.54 -2.72 -8.46
C ASP A 7 -10.84 -2.60 -9.82
N ILE A 8 -11.32 -3.32 -10.84
CA ILE A 8 -10.88 -3.24 -12.23
C ILE A 8 -12.02 -2.66 -13.06
N ARG A 9 -11.89 -1.38 -13.42
CA ARG A 9 -12.84 -0.67 -14.29
C ARG A 9 -12.47 -0.91 -15.76
N PRO A 10 -13.40 -1.42 -16.60
CA PRO A 10 -13.19 -1.46 -18.05
C PRO A 10 -12.96 -0.05 -18.60
N SER A 11 -11.93 0.13 -19.43
CA SER A 11 -11.53 1.45 -19.91
C SER A 11 -12.58 2.18 -20.76
N GLN A 12 -13.57 1.45 -21.30
CA GLN A 12 -14.66 2.03 -22.08
C GLN A 12 -15.80 2.59 -21.21
N ILE A 13 -15.83 2.28 -19.91
CA ILE A 13 -16.92 2.69 -19.01
C ILE A 13 -16.46 3.89 -18.19
N PRO A 14 -17.18 5.04 -18.23
CA PRO A 14 -16.91 6.18 -17.37
C PRO A 14 -16.90 5.81 -15.88
N PHE A 15 -16.10 6.54 -15.08
CA PHE A 15 -15.99 6.25 -13.64
C PHE A 15 -17.35 6.31 -12.94
N ASP A 16 -18.12 7.38 -13.16
CA ASP A 16 -19.39 7.60 -12.47
C ASP A 16 -20.43 6.51 -12.81
N GLU A 17 -20.47 6.05 -14.06
CA GLU A 17 -21.34 4.93 -14.48
C GLU A 17 -20.92 3.62 -13.82
N TYR A 18 -19.61 3.32 -13.81
CA TYR A 18 -19.09 2.14 -13.14
C TYR A 18 -19.37 2.18 -11.63
N HIS A 19 -19.22 3.34 -11.02
CA HIS A 19 -19.45 3.57 -9.60
C HIS A 19 -20.91 3.27 -9.21
N GLU A 20 -21.89 3.75 -9.97
CA GLU A 20 -23.30 3.46 -9.73
C GLU A 20 -23.62 1.95 -9.90
N CYS A 21 -22.96 1.26 -10.83
CA CYS A 21 -23.06 -0.20 -10.96
C CYS A 21 -22.56 -0.93 -9.70
N VAL A 22 -21.38 -0.55 -9.18
CA VAL A 22 -20.82 -1.16 -7.96
C VAL A 22 -21.72 -0.89 -6.75
N LYS A 23 -22.31 0.31 -6.67
CA LYS A 23 -23.27 0.69 -5.62
C LYS A 23 -24.55 -0.13 -5.69
N GLY A 24 -25.10 -0.32 -6.90
CA GLY A 24 -26.24 -1.22 -7.13
C GLY A 24 -25.94 -2.65 -6.70
N LEU A 25 -24.78 -3.18 -7.08
CA LEU A 25 -24.32 -4.51 -6.69
C LEU A 25 -24.19 -4.65 -5.16
N ALA A 26 -23.56 -3.69 -4.48
CA ALA A 26 -23.40 -3.71 -3.03
C ALA A 26 -24.76 -3.73 -2.31
N ASN A 27 -25.73 -2.93 -2.77
CA ASN A 27 -27.09 -2.94 -2.23
C ASN A 27 -27.83 -4.26 -2.49
N ALA A 28 -27.68 -4.85 -3.68
CA ALA A 28 -28.27 -6.14 -4.00
C ALA A 28 -27.71 -7.26 -3.10
N ILE A 29 -26.39 -7.28 -2.89
CA ILE A 29 -25.73 -8.25 -1.99
C ILE A 29 -26.21 -8.07 -0.56
N TRP A 30 -26.36 -6.82 -0.11
CA TRP A 30 -26.91 -6.51 1.22
C TRP A 30 -28.32 -7.09 1.39
N MET A 31 -29.22 -6.78 0.46
CA MET A 31 -30.60 -7.28 0.45
C MET A 31 -30.65 -8.81 0.43
N LEU A 32 -29.82 -9.46 -0.41
CA LEU A 32 -29.74 -10.91 -0.48
C LEU A 32 -29.32 -11.52 0.86
N ASN A 33 -28.29 -10.97 1.50
CA ASN A 33 -27.76 -11.50 2.75
C ASN A 33 -28.68 -11.27 3.96
N ASN A 34 -29.38 -10.15 4.03
CA ASN A 34 -30.13 -9.76 5.22
C ASN A 34 -31.63 -10.01 5.13
N ASP A 35 -32.20 -9.94 3.92
CA ASP A 35 -33.64 -10.04 3.74
C ASP A 35 -34.04 -11.38 3.10
N ILE A 36 -33.30 -11.83 2.07
CA ILE A 36 -33.70 -13.00 1.27
C ILE A 36 -33.17 -14.33 1.82
N PHE A 37 -31.85 -14.50 1.93
CA PHE A 37 -31.30 -15.79 2.38
C PHE A 37 -31.76 -16.21 3.79
N PRO A 38 -31.95 -15.30 4.76
CA PRO A 38 -32.48 -15.68 6.08
C PRO A 38 -33.94 -16.18 6.04
N SER A 39 -34.74 -15.79 5.04
CA SER A 39 -36.14 -16.21 4.93
C SER A 39 -36.30 -17.61 4.33
N ILE A 40 -35.25 -18.18 3.72
CA ILE A 40 -35.27 -19.52 3.12
C ILE A 40 -35.15 -20.57 4.22
N LYS A 41 -36.28 -21.20 4.56
CA LYS A 41 -36.37 -22.29 5.54
C LYS A 41 -35.91 -23.63 4.94
N ASP A 42 -35.63 -24.60 5.82
CA ASP A 42 -35.31 -26.00 5.48
C ASP A 42 -34.06 -26.24 4.62
N SER A 43 -33.15 -25.26 4.58
CA SER A 43 -31.82 -25.41 3.98
C SER A 43 -30.82 -26.03 4.96
N LYS A 44 -29.93 -26.90 4.48
CA LYS A 44 -28.85 -27.52 5.31
C LYS A 44 -27.80 -26.50 5.79
N GLY A 45 -27.81 -25.28 5.28
CA GLY A 45 -26.89 -24.22 5.63
C GLY A 45 -27.32 -22.88 5.04
N ARG A 46 -26.72 -21.79 5.50
CA ARG A 46 -27.06 -20.43 5.03
C ARG A 46 -26.10 -19.99 3.94
N MET A 47 -26.64 -19.68 2.76
CA MET A 47 -25.86 -19.05 1.70
C MET A 47 -25.49 -17.62 2.10
N ARG A 48 -24.25 -17.21 1.80
CA ARG A 48 -23.79 -15.82 1.91
C ARG A 48 -23.09 -15.42 0.63
N VAL A 49 -23.31 -14.18 0.21
CA VAL A 49 -22.60 -13.54 -0.90
C VAL A 49 -21.66 -12.49 -0.31
N VAL A 50 -20.39 -12.56 -0.62
CA VAL A 50 -19.35 -11.69 -0.05
C VAL A 50 -18.72 -10.90 -1.19
N LEU A 51 -18.73 -9.58 -1.07
CA LEU A 51 -18.07 -8.68 -2.01
C LEU A 51 -16.67 -8.35 -1.49
N LEU A 52 -15.65 -8.67 -2.27
CA LEU A 52 -14.28 -8.23 -2.00
C LEU A 52 -14.11 -6.85 -2.62
N ILE A 53 -13.92 -5.84 -1.76
CA ILE A 53 -13.88 -4.44 -2.17
C ILE A 53 -12.74 -3.71 -1.47
N ARG A 54 -12.07 -2.81 -2.19
CA ARG A 54 -11.06 -1.94 -1.58
C ARG A 54 -11.73 -0.90 -0.66
N PRO A 55 -11.10 -0.51 0.45
CA PRO A 55 -11.74 0.40 1.40
C PRO A 55 -12.01 1.80 0.83
N ASP A 56 -11.21 2.29 -0.12
CA ASP A 56 -11.43 3.56 -0.83
C ASP A 56 -12.71 3.51 -1.70
N ILE A 57 -12.91 2.41 -2.43
CA ILE A 57 -14.14 2.21 -3.22
C ILE A 57 -15.34 2.14 -2.27
N PHE A 58 -15.25 1.35 -1.19
CA PHE A 58 -16.33 1.22 -0.20
C PHE A 58 -16.76 2.55 0.42
N ASP A 59 -15.80 3.40 0.78
CA ASP A 59 -16.06 4.75 1.31
C ASP A 59 -16.85 5.59 0.30
N SER A 60 -16.43 5.55 -0.97
CA SER A 60 -17.08 6.32 -2.04
C SER A 60 -18.52 5.89 -2.37
N LEU A 61 -18.92 4.63 -2.09
CA LEU A 61 -20.27 4.14 -2.42
C LEU A 61 -21.40 4.88 -1.69
N GLY A 62 -21.10 5.59 -0.59
CA GLY A 62 -22.08 6.38 0.17
C GLY A 62 -23.25 5.55 0.70
N LEU A 63 -23.00 4.33 1.15
CA LEU A 63 -24.06 3.44 1.66
C LEU A 63 -24.63 4.00 2.98
N GLN A 64 -25.95 3.89 3.17
CA GLN A 64 -26.56 4.25 4.46
C GLN A 64 -26.01 3.37 5.60
N ASN A 65 -25.73 3.97 6.75
CA ASN A 65 -25.15 3.33 7.95
C ASN A 65 -23.83 2.59 7.68
N GLN A 66 -22.94 3.18 6.88
CA GLN A 66 -21.63 2.61 6.51
C GLN A 66 -20.85 2.01 7.69
N ASN A 67 -20.78 2.69 8.83
CA ASN A 67 -20.03 2.20 9.99
C ASN A 67 -20.61 0.88 10.53
N THR A 68 -21.92 0.77 10.72
CA THR A 68 -22.59 -0.47 11.14
C THR A 68 -22.42 -1.58 10.11
N LYS A 69 -22.50 -1.25 8.82
CA LYS A 69 -22.25 -2.23 7.74
C LYS A 69 -20.81 -2.74 7.77
N LEU A 70 -19.85 -1.87 8.06
CA LEU A 70 -18.44 -2.24 8.18
C LEU A 70 -18.19 -3.08 9.43
N GLN A 71 -18.78 -2.73 10.58
CA GLN A 71 -18.55 -3.43 11.85
C GLN A 71 -19.25 -4.81 11.91
N ASP A 72 -20.52 -4.88 11.52
CA ASP A 72 -21.35 -6.06 11.78
C ASP A 72 -21.45 -7.01 10.59
N ASN A 73 -21.17 -6.52 9.38
CA ASN A 73 -21.45 -7.24 8.13
C ASN A 73 -20.25 -7.28 7.17
N SER A 74 -19.07 -6.89 7.63
CA SER A 74 -17.86 -6.96 6.86
C SER A 74 -16.73 -7.58 7.67
N VAL A 75 -15.70 -8.05 6.97
CA VAL A 75 -14.46 -8.49 7.58
C VAL A 75 -13.37 -7.59 7.02
N PHE A 76 -12.83 -6.69 7.83
CA PHE A 76 -11.65 -5.91 7.45
C PHE A 76 -10.41 -6.79 7.57
N LEU A 77 -9.75 -7.04 6.43
CA LEU A 77 -8.51 -7.80 6.39
C LEU A 77 -7.34 -6.92 6.83
N ASP A 78 -7.00 -7.02 8.11
CA ASP A 78 -5.88 -6.31 8.71
C ASP A 78 -4.63 -7.20 8.84
N TRP A 79 -3.60 -6.83 8.08
CA TRP A 79 -2.29 -7.49 8.06
C TRP A 79 -1.22 -6.71 8.83
N ARG A 80 -1.58 -5.57 9.41
CA ARG A 80 -0.64 -4.71 10.12
C ARG A 80 -0.09 -5.42 11.36
N THR A 81 1.13 -5.03 11.72
CA THR A 81 1.84 -5.47 12.92
C THR A 81 2.81 -4.38 13.34
N ASP A 82 3.32 -4.43 14.56
CA ASP A 82 4.50 -3.66 14.94
C ASP A 82 5.77 -4.52 14.83
N TYR A 83 6.93 -3.86 14.96
CA TYR A 83 8.22 -4.54 14.89
C TYR A 83 8.49 -5.43 16.11
N LYS A 84 7.96 -5.15 17.30
CA LYS A 84 8.16 -6.01 18.46
C LYS A 84 7.35 -7.31 18.35
N SER A 85 6.17 -7.24 17.72
CA SER A 85 5.22 -8.34 17.60
C SER A 85 5.24 -9.04 16.25
N TYR A 86 6.08 -8.66 15.27
CA TYR A 86 5.97 -9.20 13.91
C TYR A 86 6.03 -10.74 13.88
N ARG A 87 6.77 -11.39 14.78
CA ARG A 87 6.86 -12.86 14.84
C ARG A 87 5.54 -13.55 15.15
N SER A 88 4.70 -12.95 15.99
CA SER A 88 3.38 -13.50 16.30
C SER A 88 2.32 -13.09 15.27
N SER A 89 2.62 -12.15 14.38
CA SER A 89 1.68 -11.61 13.39
C SER A 89 1.18 -12.65 12.38
N LYS A 90 -0.01 -12.39 11.82
CA LYS A 90 -0.61 -13.20 10.76
C LYS A 90 0.21 -13.16 9.48
N ILE A 91 0.70 -11.98 9.09
CA ILE A 91 1.49 -11.80 7.87
C ILE A 91 2.80 -12.60 7.93
N PHE A 92 3.52 -12.57 9.06
CA PHE A 92 4.70 -13.41 9.25
C PHE A 92 4.36 -14.90 9.18
N GLY A 93 3.27 -15.31 9.87
CA GLY A 93 2.81 -16.69 9.86
C GLY A 93 2.51 -17.23 8.47
N VAL A 94 1.97 -16.41 7.56
CA VAL A 94 1.72 -16.81 6.17
C VAL A 94 3.01 -17.13 5.43
N PHE A 95 4.04 -16.28 5.54
CA PHE A 95 5.29 -16.48 4.81
C PHE A 95 6.19 -17.55 5.42
N ASP A 96 6.24 -17.63 6.75
CA ASP A 96 6.91 -18.74 7.42
C ASP A 96 6.27 -20.08 7.04
N HIS A 97 4.92 -20.14 7.03
CA HIS A 97 4.20 -21.33 6.59
C HIS A 97 4.47 -21.66 5.11
N LEU A 98 4.45 -20.67 4.21
CA LEU A 98 4.74 -20.84 2.78
C LEU A 98 6.11 -21.49 2.54
N LEU A 99 7.12 -21.08 3.31
CA LEU A 99 8.47 -21.66 3.24
C LEU A 99 8.51 -23.04 3.88
N ARG A 100 7.82 -23.23 5.00
CA ARG A 100 7.75 -24.50 5.75
C ARG A 100 7.10 -25.61 4.95
N THR A 101 6.03 -25.34 4.21
CA THR A 101 5.30 -26.35 3.43
C THR A 101 6.12 -26.96 2.28
N GLN A 102 7.25 -26.34 1.94
CA GLN A 102 8.16 -26.82 0.90
C GLN A 102 9.28 -27.72 1.48
N GLN A 103 9.26 -28.02 2.79
CA GLN A 103 10.31 -28.77 3.47
C GLN A 103 9.89 -30.22 3.76
N GLU A 104 10.82 -31.17 3.60
CA GLU A 104 10.57 -32.61 3.82
C GLU A 104 10.15 -32.95 5.26
N LYS A 105 10.52 -32.13 6.25
CA LYS A 105 10.20 -32.32 7.68
C LYS A 105 9.33 -31.21 8.27
N GLN A 106 8.39 -30.70 7.49
CA GLN A 106 7.53 -29.56 7.84
C GLN A 106 6.86 -29.67 9.23
N ASP A 107 6.46 -30.87 9.67
CA ASP A 107 5.74 -31.07 10.93
C ASP A 107 6.63 -30.96 12.17
N SER A 108 7.96 -31.08 11.99
CA SER A 108 8.95 -30.91 13.07
C SER A 108 9.52 -29.49 13.16
N LEU A 109 9.19 -28.62 12.20
CA LEU A 109 9.73 -27.26 12.16
C LEU A 109 8.87 -26.32 13.02
N GLU A 110 9.52 -25.74 14.03
CA GLU A 110 8.91 -24.69 14.84
C GLU A 110 8.65 -23.43 14.01
N LYS A 111 7.63 -22.65 14.42
CA LYS A 111 7.25 -21.41 13.76
C LYS A 111 8.43 -20.43 13.78
N GLY A 112 8.82 -19.95 12.60
CA GLY A 112 9.90 -19.00 12.39
C GLY A 112 11.20 -19.62 11.92
N ASN A 113 11.40 -20.93 12.13
CA ASN A 113 12.65 -21.60 11.76
C ASN A 113 12.84 -21.62 10.23
N SER A 114 11.76 -21.79 9.48
CA SER A 114 11.81 -21.77 8.02
C SER A 114 12.20 -20.40 7.49
N TRP A 115 11.60 -19.33 8.02
CA TRP A 115 12.01 -17.97 7.66
C TRP A 115 13.48 -17.71 7.99
N ASP A 116 13.92 -18.10 9.19
CA ASP A 116 15.27 -17.78 9.69
C ASP A 116 16.37 -18.53 8.93
N TYR A 117 16.06 -19.74 8.47
CA TYR A 117 16.94 -20.51 7.59
C TYR A 117 17.19 -19.78 6.26
N TYR A 118 16.13 -19.28 5.60
CA TYR A 118 16.25 -18.64 4.29
C TYR A 118 16.69 -17.17 4.37
N PHE A 119 16.49 -16.50 5.49
CA PHE A 119 16.85 -15.08 5.69
C PHE A 119 17.65 -14.87 6.99
N PRO A 120 18.87 -15.44 7.09
CA PRO A 120 19.64 -15.52 8.33
C PRO A 120 20.39 -14.21 8.66
N TRP A 121 19.69 -13.07 8.69
CA TRP A 121 20.28 -11.76 8.92
C TRP A 121 19.37 -10.81 9.69
N ASN A 122 19.94 -9.71 10.17
CA ASN A 122 19.24 -8.70 10.96
C ASN A 122 19.03 -7.40 10.18
N ALA A 123 17.86 -6.79 10.35
CA ALA A 123 17.58 -5.51 9.73
C ALA A 123 18.47 -4.40 10.33
N PRO A 124 18.99 -3.47 9.51
CA PRO A 124 19.85 -2.39 9.99
C PRO A 124 19.06 -1.36 10.81
N ASN A 125 19.76 -0.55 11.62
CA ASN A 125 19.18 0.61 12.33
C ASN A 125 17.94 0.26 13.17
N LEU A 126 18.00 -0.87 13.90
CA LEU A 126 17.02 -1.22 14.91
C LEU A 126 17.44 -0.60 16.25
N HIS A 127 16.48 0.00 16.94
CA HIS A 127 16.72 0.65 18.23
C HIS A 127 16.29 -0.21 19.41
N ASP A 128 15.34 -1.12 19.18
CA ASP A 128 14.92 -2.09 20.18
C ASP A 128 15.79 -3.35 20.06
N GLU A 129 15.92 -4.08 21.16
CA GLU A 129 16.55 -5.40 21.18
C GLU A 129 15.56 -6.48 20.74
N TYR A 130 16.05 -7.46 19.96
CA TYR A 130 15.25 -8.55 19.43
C TYR A 130 15.90 -9.89 19.75
N LYS A 131 15.10 -10.86 20.21
CA LYS A 131 15.56 -12.23 20.51
C LYS A 131 15.79 -13.07 19.25
N ASN A 132 15.04 -12.80 18.18
CA ASN A 132 15.06 -13.56 16.94
C ASN A 132 15.65 -12.70 15.81
N LEU A 133 16.08 -13.34 14.72
CA LEU A 133 16.58 -12.65 13.52
C LEU A 133 15.54 -11.67 12.98
N THR A 134 15.96 -10.54 12.44
CA THR A 134 15.03 -9.42 12.16
C THR A 134 14.84 -9.11 10.67
N SER A 135 15.31 -9.97 9.78
CA SER A 135 15.18 -9.82 8.32
C SER A 135 13.76 -9.48 7.85
N PHE A 136 12.72 -10.08 8.45
CA PHE A 136 11.33 -9.78 8.11
C PHE A 136 10.94 -8.30 8.33
N ILE A 137 11.58 -7.60 9.27
CA ILE A 137 11.36 -6.16 9.48
C ILE A 137 11.75 -5.36 8.23
N SER A 138 12.79 -5.76 7.50
CA SER A 138 13.16 -5.11 6.24
C SER A 138 12.09 -5.26 5.16
N PHE A 139 11.44 -6.43 5.08
CA PHE A 139 10.29 -6.64 4.19
C PHE A 139 9.11 -5.75 4.58
N LEU A 140 8.84 -5.62 5.89
CA LEU A 140 7.80 -4.72 6.38
C LEU A 140 8.11 -3.24 6.07
N ARG A 141 9.37 -2.81 6.20
CA ARG A 141 9.80 -1.43 5.88
C ARG A 141 9.65 -1.06 4.40
N LYS A 142 9.69 -2.07 3.51
CA LYS A 142 9.61 -1.90 2.06
C LYS A 142 8.22 -2.24 1.49
N SER A 143 7.26 -2.72 2.28
CA SER A 143 5.89 -3.02 1.85
C SER A 143 4.85 -2.12 2.50
N TYR A 144 3.65 -2.13 1.94
CA TYR A 144 2.47 -1.57 2.59
C TYR A 144 1.80 -2.58 3.53
N TYR A 145 2.57 -3.56 4.03
CA TYR A 145 2.11 -4.65 4.91
C TYR A 145 1.06 -5.53 4.22
N ARG A 146 1.12 -5.63 2.88
CA ARG A 146 0.25 -6.49 2.09
C ARG A 146 0.99 -7.78 1.77
N PRO A 147 0.37 -8.96 1.93
CA PRO A 147 1.01 -10.23 1.58
C PRO A 147 1.57 -10.24 0.14
N ARG A 148 0.83 -9.71 -0.84
CA ARG A 148 1.32 -9.65 -2.24
C ARG A 148 2.65 -8.92 -2.40
N ASP A 149 2.90 -7.87 -1.61
CA ASP A 149 4.13 -7.09 -1.70
C ASP A 149 5.32 -7.93 -1.26
N ILE A 150 5.17 -8.65 -0.14
CA ILE A 150 6.21 -9.55 0.40
C ILE A 150 6.44 -10.73 -0.55
N LEU A 151 5.36 -11.32 -1.09
CA LEU A 151 5.49 -12.39 -2.08
C LEU A 151 6.25 -11.93 -3.31
N GLN A 152 5.96 -10.73 -3.82
CA GLN A 152 6.69 -10.16 -4.94
C GLN A 152 8.16 -9.92 -4.60
N MET A 153 8.48 -9.42 -3.39
CA MET A 153 9.87 -9.32 -2.94
C MET A 153 10.57 -10.68 -2.96
N LEU A 154 9.95 -11.74 -2.44
CA LEU A 154 10.52 -13.09 -2.47
C LEU A 154 10.81 -13.56 -3.90
N THR A 155 9.85 -13.38 -4.83
CA THR A 155 10.03 -13.72 -6.25
C THR A 155 11.18 -12.96 -6.89
N LEU A 156 11.30 -11.66 -6.62
CA LEU A 156 12.39 -10.83 -7.16
C LEU A 156 13.74 -11.20 -6.55
N LEU A 157 13.80 -11.53 -5.25
CA LEU A 157 15.03 -12.01 -4.61
C LEU A 157 15.48 -13.33 -5.24
N GLN A 158 14.57 -14.30 -5.41
CA GLN A 158 14.87 -15.57 -6.07
C GLN A 158 15.41 -15.36 -7.49
N LYS A 159 14.81 -14.44 -8.26
CA LYS A 159 15.25 -14.09 -9.63
C LYS A 159 16.62 -13.40 -9.67
N ASN A 160 16.89 -12.49 -8.74
CA ASN A 160 18.11 -11.67 -8.74
C ASN A 160 19.27 -12.31 -7.97
N LYS A 161 19.03 -13.38 -7.22
CA LYS A 161 20.05 -14.08 -6.45
C LYS A 161 21.11 -14.65 -7.38
N LYS A 162 22.34 -14.16 -7.21
CA LYS A 162 23.52 -14.67 -7.95
C LYS A 162 24.27 -15.75 -7.18
N SER A 163 24.09 -15.78 -5.86
CA SER A 163 24.73 -16.75 -4.99
C SER A 163 24.16 -18.15 -5.17
N LYS A 164 25.02 -19.16 -5.04
CA LYS A 164 24.63 -20.59 -5.04
C LYS A 164 24.13 -21.07 -3.67
N GLU A 165 24.27 -20.25 -2.64
CA GLU A 165 23.77 -20.57 -1.30
C GLU A 165 22.24 -20.76 -1.32
N ASP A 166 21.70 -21.49 -0.35
CA ASP A 166 20.25 -21.70 -0.24
C ASP A 166 19.52 -20.54 0.45
N TYR A 167 20.24 -19.63 1.10
CA TYR A 167 19.71 -18.49 1.85
C TYR A 167 20.04 -17.14 1.22
N VAL A 168 19.30 -16.10 1.59
CA VAL A 168 19.43 -14.71 1.12
C VAL A 168 20.13 -13.89 2.19
N VAL A 169 21.15 -13.12 1.82
CA VAL A 169 21.85 -12.19 2.73
C VAL A 169 21.32 -10.77 2.62
N ALA A 170 21.68 -9.89 3.54
CA ALA A 170 21.20 -8.50 3.54
C ALA A 170 21.59 -7.75 2.26
N GLU A 171 22.76 -8.04 1.70
CA GLU A 171 23.29 -7.42 0.48
C GLU A 171 22.47 -7.77 -0.77
N ASP A 172 21.85 -8.95 -0.81
CA ASP A 172 20.91 -9.32 -1.88
C ASP A 172 19.66 -8.44 -1.83
N PHE A 173 19.19 -8.12 -0.61
CA PHE A 173 18.04 -7.26 -0.37
C PHE A 173 18.34 -5.79 -0.66
N ASP A 174 19.57 -5.33 -0.42
CA ASP A 174 19.99 -3.95 -0.72
C ASP A 174 20.52 -3.78 -2.15
N ASN A 175 20.54 -4.85 -2.94
CA ASN A 175 21.01 -4.84 -4.31
C ASN A 175 20.21 -3.87 -5.19
N THR A 176 20.91 -3.06 -5.99
CA THR A 176 20.29 -2.07 -6.90
C THR A 176 19.31 -2.68 -7.90
N SER A 177 19.57 -3.89 -8.41
CA SER A 177 18.69 -4.60 -9.34
C SER A 177 17.35 -4.92 -8.68
N PHE A 178 17.41 -5.58 -7.51
CA PHE A 178 16.22 -5.89 -6.71
C PHE A 178 15.44 -4.63 -6.33
N GLN A 179 16.11 -3.62 -5.77
CA GLN A 179 15.47 -2.38 -5.36
C GLN A 179 14.79 -1.67 -6.55
N ARG A 180 15.41 -1.67 -7.73
CA ARG A 180 14.83 -1.07 -8.94
C ARG A 180 13.61 -1.85 -9.43
N GLU A 181 13.72 -3.18 -9.58
CA GLU A 181 12.61 -4.02 -10.04
C GLU A 181 11.41 -3.94 -9.09
N TYR A 182 11.65 -3.97 -7.78
CA TYR A 182 10.59 -3.86 -6.78
C TYR A 182 9.96 -2.46 -6.74
N SER A 183 10.77 -1.40 -6.95
CA SER A 183 10.25 -0.04 -7.06
C SER A 183 9.35 0.15 -8.27
N ILE A 184 9.70 -0.46 -9.42
CA ILE A 184 8.86 -0.48 -10.62
C ILE A 184 7.55 -1.23 -10.36
N TYR A 185 7.60 -2.36 -9.65
CA TYR A 185 6.40 -3.09 -9.24
C TYR A 185 5.46 -2.23 -8.40
N LEU A 186 5.96 -1.58 -7.34
CA LEU A 186 5.13 -0.72 -6.48
C LEU A 186 4.56 0.48 -7.24
N LEU A 187 5.33 1.05 -8.18
CA LEU A 187 4.84 2.12 -9.03
C LEU A 187 3.75 1.62 -10.00
N GLY A 188 3.85 0.39 -10.49
CA GLY A 188 2.80 -0.30 -11.25
C GLY A 188 1.50 -0.43 -10.45
N GLU A 189 1.58 -0.84 -9.19
CA GLU A 189 0.41 -0.92 -8.29
C GLU A 189 -0.28 0.44 -8.10
N ILE A 190 0.51 1.53 -8.01
CA ILE A 190 -0.01 2.89 -7.94
C ILE A 190 -0.68 3.28 -9.26
N LYS A 191 -0.06 2.94 -10.39
CA LYS A 191 -0.62 3.18 -11.72
C LYS A 191 -1.98 2.51 -11.86
N ASP A 192 -2.10 1.24 -11.49
CA ASP A 192 -3.36 0.48 -11.59
C ASP A 192 -4.45 1.10 -10.70
N HIS A 193 -4.10 1.49 -9.47
CA HIS A 193 -5.01 2.23 -8.60
C HIS A 193 -5.46 3.56 -9.21
N LEU A 194 -4.55 4.32 -9.81
CA LEU A 194 -4.86 5.61 -10.41
C LEU A 194 -5.74 5.46 -11.66
N LEU A 195 -5.46 4.47 -12.52
CA LEU A 195 -6.20 4.21 -13.76
C LEU A 195 -7.65 3.76 -13.52
N PHE A 196 -7.95 3.25 -12.33
CA PHE A 196 -9.33 3.00 -11.92
C PHE A 196 -10.19 4.28 -11.91
N TYR A 197 -9.60 5.41 -11.53
CA TYR A 197 -10.29 6.70 -11.40
C TYR A 197 -10.00 7.66 -12.56
N TYR A 198 -8.78 7.62 -13.09
CA TYR A 198 -8.23 8.63 -13.97
C TYR A 198 -7.64 8.03 -15.25
N SER A 199 -7.23 8.88 -16.18
CA SER A 199 -6.68 8.49 -17.47
C SER A 199 -5.19 8.18 -17.42
N GLN A 200 -4.68 7.58 -18.49
CA GLN A 200 -3.24 7.36 -18.69
C GLN A 200 -2.46 8.68 -18.80
N SER A 201 -3.08 9.77 -19.28
CA SER A 201 -2.46 11.10 -19.32
C SER A 201 -2.28 11.66 -17.91
N ASP A 202 -3.28 11.47 -17.05
CA ASP A 202 -3.24 11.93 -15.66
C ASP A 202 -2.14 11.24 -14.85
N TYR A 203 -1.90 9.96 -15.14
CA TYR A 203 -0.77 9.22 -14.57
C TYR A 203 0.59 9.84 -14.96
N GLN A 204 0.75 10.29 -16.22
CA GLN A 204 2.00 10.95 -16.64
C GLN A 204 2.20 12.29 -15.93
N ASN A 205 1.12 13.06 -15.79
CA ASN A 205 1.14 14.31 -15.03
C ASN A 205 1.48 14.06 -13.55
N PHE A 206 0.96 12.98 -12.97
CA PHE A 206 1.32 12.55 -11.61
C PHE A 206 2.82 12.28 -11.46
N LEU A 207 3.43 11.55 -12.40
CA LEU A 207 4.88 11.30 -12.37
C LEU A 207 5.70 12.59 -12.50
N LYS A 208 5.22 13.54 -13.31
CA LYS A 208 5.91 14.81 -13.57
C LYS A 208 6.18 15.62 -12.31
N PHE A 209 5.32 15.49 -11.29
CA PHE A 209 5.51 16.14 -9.99
C PHE A 209 6.86 15.79 -9.35
N PHE A 210 7.27 14.52 -9.39
CA PHE A 210 8.48 14.05 -8.70
C PHE A 210 9.76 14.60 -9.33
N GLU A 211 9.76 14.91 -10.63
CA GLU A 211 10.87 15.62 -11.28
C GLU A 211 11.11 17.00 -10.63
N PHE A 212 10.04 17.69 -10.19
CA PHE A 212 10.15 19.01 -9.57
C PHE A 212 10.66 18.98 -8.13
N LEU A 213 10.71 17.80 -7.49
CA LEU A 213 11.35 17.60 -6.19
C LEU A 213 12.88 17.51 -6.27
N ASN A 214 13.44 17.39 -7.48
CA ASN A 214 14.89 17.37 -7.75
C ASN A 214 15.65 16.34 -6.90
N GLY A 215 15.10 15.13 -6.81
CA GLY A 215 15.70 14.01 -6.08
C GLY A 215 15.46 14.01 -4.57
N LYS A 216 14.74 15.00 -4.01
CA LYS A 216 14.37 15.01 -2.58
C LYS A 216 13.34 13.92 -2.28
N ASP A 217 13.66 13.02 -1.36
CA ASP A 217 12.74 12.04 -0.78
C ASP A 217 12.14 12.50 0.56
N ARG A 218 12.77 13.46 1.24
CA ARG A 218 12.25 14.16 2.41
C ARG A 218 12.15 15.66 2.12
N PHE A 219 11.00 16.27 2.40
CA PHE A 219 10.76 17.68 2.07
C PHE A 219 9.72 18.33 2.99
N LYS A 220 9.81 19.65 3.16
CA LYS A 220 8.84 20.45 3.93
C LYS A 220 7.63 20.82 3.10
N TYR A 221 6.54 21.24 3.74
CA TYR A 221 5.37 21.77 3.04
C TYR A 221 5.67 22.93 2.08
N SER A 222 6.61 23.81 2.42
CA SER A 222 7.04 24.89 1.53
C SER A 222 7.77 24.38 0.27
N ASP A 223 8.51 23.27 0.36
CA ASP A 223 9.11 22.62 -0.81
C ASP A 223 8.04 21.97 -1.69
N PHE A 224 7.05 21.30 -1.07
CA PHE A 224 5.90 20.74 -1.77
C PHE A 224 5.14 21.80 -2.57
N LEU A 225 4.81 22.94 -1.94
CA LEU A 225 4.10 24.04 -2.62
C LEU A 225 4.89 24.58 -3.82
N LYS A 226 6.21 24.71 -3.70
CA LYS A 226 7.08 25.13 -4.83
C LYS A 226 7.06 24.11 -5.97
N ALA A 227 7.09 22.80 -5.67
CA ALA A 227 7.02 21.76 -6.67
C ALA A 227 5.63 21.70 -7.33
N PHE A 228 4.55 21.87 -6.54
CA PHE A 228 3.19 21.91 -7.04
C PHE A 228 2.92 23.11 -7.95
N GLU A 229 3.43 24.30 -7.62
CA GLU A 229 3.34 25.47 -8.50
C GLU A 229 4.08 25.27 -9.82
N ARG A 230 5.22 24.55 -9.82
CA ARG A 230 5.92 24.18 -11.07
C ARG A 230 5.10 23.20 -11.90
N LEU A 231 4.46 22.22 -11.25
CA LEU A 231 3.52 21.31 -11.90
C LEU A 231 2.36 22.06 -12.54
N LYS A 232 1.73 22.97 -11.80
CA LYS A 232 0.60 23.78 -12.31
C LYS A 232 0.99 24.60 -13.53
N LYS A 233 2.16 25.25 -13.51
CA LYS A 233 2.71 25.96 -14.67
C LYS A 233 2.95 25.02 -15.86
N HIS A 234 3.45 23.82 -15.62
CA HIS A 234 3.63 22.81 -16.67
C HIS A 234 2.28 22.40 -17.29
N LEU A 235 1.27 22.13 -16.47
CA LEU A 235 -0.08 21.77 -16.95
C LEU A 235 -0.73 22.90 -17.75
N GLN A 236 -0.47 24.16 -17.41
CA GLN A 236 -0.96 25.30 -18.20
C GLN A 236 -0.32 25.39 -19.60
N THR A 237 0.85 24.80 -19.80
CA THR A 237 1.50 24.73 -21.13
C THR A 237 1.00 23.57 -21.98
N THR A 238 0.22 22.64 -21.40
CA THR A 238 -0.39 21.53 -22.12
C THR A 238 -1.87 21.82 -22.37
N SER A 239 -2.43 21.28 -23.46
CA SER A 239 -3.87 21.40 -23.77
C SER A 239 -4.72 20.39 -22.98
N VAL A 240 -4.22 19.91 -21.83
CA VAL A 240 -4.84 18.83 -21.05
C VAL A 240 -5.62 19.45 -19.89
N GLU A 241 -6.82 18.95 -19.66
CA GLU A 241 -7.62 19.36 -18.51
C GLU A 241 -6.93 18.96 -17.20
N ILE A 242 -6.91 19.86 -16.21
CA ILE A 242 -6.27 19.58 -14.93
C ILE A 242 -7.09 18.52 -14.20
N PRO A 243 -6.49 17.37 -13.81
CA PRO A 243 -7.22 16.33 -13.11
C PRO A 243 -7.76 16.84 -11.76
N LYS A 244 -8.92 16.33 -11.34
CA LYS A 244 -9.55 16.73 -10.07
C LYS A 244 -8.60 16.61 -8.87
N PHE A 245 -7.82 15.54 -8.79
CA PHE A 245 -6.85 15.33 -7.71
C PHE A 245 -5.66 16.31 -7.73
N MET A 246 -5.51 17.12 -8.79
CA MET A 246 -4.50 18.17 -8.94
C MET A 246 -5.11 19.58 -8.91
N SER A 247 -6.39 19.73 -8.58
CA SER A 247 -7.08 21.02 -8.63
C SER A 247 -6.52 22.01 -7.59
N THR A 248 -6.20 21.52 -6.40
CA THR A 248 -5.53 22.29 -5.35
C THR A 248 -4.32 21.56 -4.77
N ALA A 249 -3.44 22.32 -4.11
CA ALA A 249 -2.26 21.75 -3.44
C ALA A 249 -2.65 20.74 -2.36
N ASN A 250 -3.73 21.02 -1.61
CA ASN A 250 -4.20 20.14 -0.53
C ASN A 250 -4.84 18.85 -1.07
N GLU A 251 -5.63 18.93 -2.14
CA GLU A 251 -6.19 17.73 -2.79
C GLU A 251 -5.08 16.84 -3.33
N PHE A 252 -4.06 17.43 -3.96
CA PHE A 252 -2.92 16.67 -4.47
C PHE A 252 -2.09 16.06 -3.35
N LEU A 253 -1.86 16.80 -2.26
CA LEU A 253 -1.15 16.29 -1.09
C LEU A 253 -1.90 15.10 -0.46
N GLN A 254 -3.21 15.23 -0.28
CA GLN A 254 -4.06 14.15 0.23
C GLN A 254 -4.04 12.94 -0.72
N PHE A 255 -4.07 13.17 -2.03
CA PHE A 255 -4.00 12.10 -3.02
C PHE A 255 -2.68 11.31 -2.94
N LEU A 256 -1.54 11.99 -2.80
CA LEU A 256 -0.25 11.32 -2.59
C LEU A 256 -0.25 10.46 -1.30
N PHE A 257 -0.90 10.95 -0.25
CA PHE A 257 -1.03 10.23 1.02
C PHE A 257 -1.95 9.01 0.89
N ASP A 258 -3.10 9.14 0.25
CA ASP A 258 -4.06 8.06 0.03
C ASP A 258 -3.45 6.90 -0.78
N LEU A 259 -2.59 7.22 -1.74
CA LEU A 259 -1.83 6.25 -2.54
C LEU A 259 -0.63 5.64 -1.80
N ASN A 260 -0.38 6.04 -0.55
CA ASN A 260 0.78 5.63 0.25
C ASN A 260 2.13 6.02 -0.36
N VAL A 261 2.15 7.05 -1.20
CA VAL A 261 3.38 7.57 -1.83
C VAL A 261 4.19 8.37 -0.82
N ILE A 262 3.51 9.12 0.03
CA ILE A 262 4.12 9.94 1.08
C ILE A 262 3.55 9.59 2.46
N ALA A 263 4.38 9.82 3.48
CA ALA A 263 3.99 9.94 4.88
C ALA A 263 4.19 11.38 5.35
N TYR A 264 3.57 11.71 6.48
CA TYR A 264 3.91 12.91 7.23
C TYR A 264 4.57 12.56 8.57
N LEU A 265 5.40 13.47 9.07
CA LEU A 265 6.18 13.31 10.30
C LEU A 265 5.58 14.21 11.39
N ASP A 266 5.23 13.67 12.55
CA ASP A 266 4.92 14.47 13.73
C ASP A 266 6.11 14.41 14.70
N ASN A 267 6.74 15.56 14.93
CA ASN A 267 7.85 15.70 15.87
C ASN A 267 7.27 16.02 17.27
N PRO A 268 7.37 15.10 18.24
CA PRO A 268 6.94 15.38 19.61
C PRO A 268 7.81 16.46 20.27
N GLU A 269 7.22 17.24 21.17
CA GLU A 269 7.91 18.34 21.89
C GLU A 269 9.11 17.85 22.70
N ASP A 270 9.05 16.62 23.21
CA ASP A 270 10.10 16.00 24.03
C ASP A 270 11.35 15.57 23.23
N GLU A 271 11.52 16.05 21.99
CA GLU A 271 12.60 15.70 21.05
C GLU A 271 12.79 14.19 20.82
N THR A 272 11.78 13.38 21.15
CA THR A 272 11.80 11.95 20.84
C THR A 272 11.63 11.73 19.34
N LYS A 273 11.84 10.48 18.89
CA LYS A 273 11.79 10.16 17.45
C LYS A 273 10.47 10.58 16.83
N PRO A 274 10.48 11.11 15.59
CA PRO A 274 9.27 11.51 14.91
C PRO A 274 8.33 10.32 14.71
N TYR A 275 7.04 10.55 14.94
CA TYR A 275 5.99 9.64 14.56
C TYR A 275 5.78 9.73 13.05
N ILE A 276 5.91 8.60 12.35
CA ILE A 276 5.73 8.53 10.90
C ILE A 276 4.33 7.99 10.63
N HIS A 277 3.50 8.84 10.05
CA HIS A 277 2.11 8.54 9.72
C HIS A 277 2.00 8.11 8.26
N TRP A 278 1.60 6.86 8.04
CA TRP A 278 1.31 6.32 6.71
C TRP A 278 -0.19 6.05 6.60
N CYS A 279 -0.83 6.41 5.48
CA CYS A 279 -2.26 6.18 5.28
C CYS A 279 -2.66 4.71 5.52
N PHE A 280 -1.88 3.75 4.97
CA PHE A 280 -2.12 2.32 5.20
C PHE A 280 -1.98 1.88 6.66
N LYS A 281 -1.18 2.58 7.48
CA LYS A 281 -1.02 2.28 8.91
C LYS A 281 -2.11 2.90 9.77
N ASP A 282 -2.58 4.10 9.42
CA ASP A 282 -3.53 4.84 10.25
C ASP A 282 -4.99 4.42 9.98
N ARG A 283 -5.24 3.74 8.86
CA ARG A 283 -6.57 3.24 8.47
C ARG A 283 -7.14 2.23 9.46
N ASN A 284 -8.37 2.40 9.91
CA ASN A 284 -9.05 1.45 10.80
C ASN A 284 -10.58 1.53 10.63
N TYR A 285 -11.34 0.71 11.35
CA TYR A 285 -12.81 0.68 11.26
C TYR A 285 -13.47 2.05 11.50
N ALA A 286 -12.91 2.88 12.38
CA ALA A 286 -13.43 4.22 12.68
C ALA A 286 -12.90 5.29 11.71
N ASN A 287 -11.76 5.05 11.05
CA ASN A 287 -11.13 5.98 10.12
C ASN A 287 -10.63 5.24 8.88
N ILE A 288 -11.51 5.01 7.91
CA ILE A 288 -11.18 4.31 6.67
C ILE A 288 -10.48 5.18 5.61
N SER A 289 -10.52 6.51 5.76
CA SER A 289 -9.85 7.49 4.90
C SER A 289 -9.07 8.52 5.74
N PRO A 290 -7.91 8.14 6.32
CA PRO A 290 -7.08 9.04 7.10
C PRO A 290 -6.67 10.29 6.32
N LYS A 291 -6.60 11.43 7.01
CA LYS A 291 -6.25 12.71 6.39
C LYS A 291 -4.80 13.08 6.64
N ILE A 292 -4.17 13.71 5.64
CA ILE A 292 -2.81 14.22 5.77
C ILE A 292 -2.81 15.56 6.52
N LYS A 293 -1.83 15.74 7.39
CA LYS A 293 -1.58 17.01 8.08
C LYS A 293 -0.73 17.93 7.19
N THR A 294 -1.12 19.20 7.09
CA THR A 294 -0.36 20.23 6.36
C THR A 294 0.76 20.83 7.22
N GLU A 295 1.62 21.65 6.62
CA GLU A 295 2.66 22.42 7.34
C GLU A 295 3.68 21.59 8.13
N THR A 296 3.86 20.34 7.74
CA THR A 296 4.84 19.43 8.33
C THR A 296 5.90 18.99 7.31
N GLU A 297 6.76 18.08 7.72
CA GLU A 297 7.68 17.34 6.88
C GLU A 297 7.02 16.08 6.33
N TYR A 298 7.34 15.80 5.07
CA TYR A 298 6.86 14.62 4.35
C TYR A 298 8.04 13.74 3.95
N LEU A 299 7.76 12.45 3.83
CA LEU A 299 8.71 11.42 3.45
C LEU A 299 8.12 10.56 2.34
N ILE A 300 8.81 10.41 1.22
CA ILE A 300 8.45 9.48 0.16
C ILE A 300 8.71 8.05 0.63
N PHE A 301 7.78 7.14 0.32
CA PHE A 301 7.92 5.74 0.65
C PHE A 301 9.20 5.15 0.03
N SER A 302 10.07 4.60 0.88
CA SER A 302 11.40 4.14 0.47
C SER A 302 11.42 3.01 -0.57
N GLY A 303 10.28 2.32 -0.76
CA GLY A 303 10.09 1.36 -1.84
C GLY A 303 9.94 2.02 -3.22
N LEU A 304 9.50 3.27 -3.30
CA LEU A 304 9.25 4.00 -4.55
C LEU A 304 10.46 4.83 -5.03
N SER A 305 11.47 5.01 -4.18
CA SER A 305 12.53 5.99 -4.43
C SER A 305 13.25 5.78 -5.77
N LYS A 306 13.52 4.53 -6.15
CA LYS A 306 14.22 4.21 -7.41
C LYS A 306 13.36 4.45 -8.66
N ALA A 307 12.06 4.20 -8.60
CA ALA A 307 11.17 4.38 -9.75
C ALA A 307 10.72 5.84 -9.93
N LEU A 308 10.75 6.64 -8.85
CA LEU A 308 10.43 8.07 -8.89
C LEU A 308 11.68 8.96 -9.02
N ASP A 309 12.87 8.38 -9.19
CA ASP A 309 14.16 9.07 -9.26
C ASP A 309 14.40 10.05 -8.09
N VAL A 310 14.09 9.60 -6.86
CA VAL A 310 14.33 10.33 -5.61
C VAL A 310 15.27 9.57 -4.67
N GLY A 311 15.77 10.27 -3.64
CA GLY A 311 16.68 9.73 -2.62
C GLY A 311 18.13 10.19 -2.77
N THR A 312 18.49 10.78 -3.91
CA THR A 312 19.76 11.48 -4.10
C THR A 312 19.49 12.82 -4.78
N PRO A 313 19.68 13.97 -4.09
CA PRO A 313 19.50 15.27 -4.71
C PRO A 313 20.41 15.44 -5.92
N PHE A 314 19.84 15.82 -7.07
CA PHE A 314 20.66 16.11 -8.24
C PHE A 314 21.38 17.45 -8.05
N LYS A 315 22.68 17.50 -8.39
CA LYS A 315 23.37 18.78 -8.54
C LYS A 315 22.71 19.52 -9.71
N ASN A 316 22.02 20.62 -9.43
CA ASN A 316 21.64 21.55 -10.48
C ASN A 316 22.92 22.01 -11.17
N LYS A 317 23.06 21.74 -12.48
CA LYS A 317 24.02 22.51 -13.28
C LYS A 317 23.54 23.95 -13.22
N GLN A 318 24.32 24.80 -12.55
CA GLN A 318 24.13 26.25 -12.59
C GLN A 318 24.32 26.76 -14.01
#